data_AF-A0A7C1D775-F1
#
_entry.id   AF-A0A7C1D775-F1
#
_cell.length_a   1.000
_cell.length_b   1.000
_cell.length_c   1.000
_cell.angle_alpha   90.00
_cell.angle_beta   90.00
_cell.angle_gamma   90.00
#
_symmetry.space_group_name_H-M   'P 1'
#
loop_
_entity.id
_entity.type
_entity.pdbx_description
1 polymer ?
#
loop_
_entity_poly.entity_id
_entity_poly.type
_entity_poly.pdbx_seq_one_letter_code
_entity_poly.pdbx_strand_id
1 'polypeptide(L)' 'MKYYDEDSYRFHEKDMPDKCFCCSHNAERLLIVRHIESQMMVHLCLECMVECSDDYLLDNTRPWLGPQKKP' A
#
# COMPACT_ATOMS: atom_id res chain seq x y z
N MET A 1 7.65 21.22 -3.10
CA MET A 1 6.86 20.51 -4.12
C MET A 1 5.68 19.88 -3.39
N LYS A 2 4.44 20.27 -3.69
CA LYS A 2 3.29 19.53 -3.17
C LYS A 2 3.12 18.31 -4.07
N TYR A 3 3.51 17.15 -3.58
CA TYR A 3 3.15 15.89 -4.23
C TYR A 3 1.62 15.76 -4.10
N TYR A 4 0.94 15.26 -5.13
CA TYR A 4 -0.52 15.06 -5.14
C TYR A 4 -0.91 13.87 -4.25
N ASP A 5 -0.43 13.87 -3.01
CA ASP A 5 -0.46 12.73 -2.10
C ASP A 5 -1.89 12.28 -1.82
N GLU A 6 -2.81 13.24 -1.60
CA GLU A 6 -4.20 12.94 -1.27
C GLU A 6 -4.89 12.13 -2.38
N ASP A 7 -4.62 12.44 -3.65
CA ASP A 7 -5.18 11.73 -4.79
C ASP A 7 -4.41 10.45 -5.12
N SER A 8 -3.09 10.45 -4.89
CA SER A 8 -2.20 9.33 -5.27
C SER A 8 -2.25 8.16 -4.29
N TYR A 9 -2.66 8.40 -3.04
CA TYR A 9 -2.70 7.41 -1.95
C TYR A 9 -4.12 7.04 -1.52
N ARG A 10 -5.07 7.09 -2.45
CA ARG A 10 -6.44 6.63 -2.20
C ARG A 10 -6.48 5.12 -2.05
N PHE A 11 -7.15 4.65 -1.00
CA PHE A 11 -7.39 3.23 -0.79
C PHE A 11 -8.53 2.72 -1.68
N HIS A 12 -8.43 1.46 -2.08
CA HIS A 12 -9.48 0.79 -2.84
C HIS A 12 -10.78 0.72 -2.03
N GLU A 13 -11.93 0.86 -2.69
CA GLU A 13 -13.25 0.98 -2.04
C GLU A 13 -13.64 -0.25 -1.20
N LYS A 14 -13.12 -1.41 -1.60
CA LYS A 14 -13.33 -2.72 -0.95
C LYS A 14 -12.25 -3.07 0.08
N ASP A 15 -11.25 -2.22 0.24
CA ASP A 15 -10.16 -2.45 1.17
C ASP A 15 -10.62 -2.22 2.62
N MET A 16 -10.09 -3.03 3.53
CA MET A 16 -10.37 -2.95 4.96
C MET A 16 -9.04 -2.95 5.73
N PRO A 17 -8.76 -1.94 6.58
CA PRO A 17 -7.44 -1.81 7.23
C PRO A 17 -7.02 -2.96 8.15
N ASP A 18 -7.95 -3.81 8.54
CA ASP A 18 -7.74 -4.96 9.44
C ASP A 18 -7.64 -6.31 8.69
N LYS A 19 -7.82 -6.31 7.36
CA LYS A 19 -7.89 -7.52 6.53
C LYS A 19 -7.01 -7.44 5.31
N CYS A 20 -6.48 -8.59 4.91
CA CYS A 20 -5.82 -8.71 3.62
C CYS A 20 -6.86 -8.53 2.49
N PHE A 21 -6.60 -7.60 1.57
CA PHE A 21 -7.42 -7.35 0.40
C PHE A 21 -7.59 -8.59 -0.49
N CYS A 22 -6.56 -9.42 -0.58
CA CYS A 22 -6.55 -10.63 -1.41
C CYS A 22 -7.33 -11.79 -0.75
N CYS A 23 -6.98 -12.16 0.49
CA CYS A 23 -7.52 -13.37 1.13
C CYS A 23 -8.58 -13.10 2.21
N SER A 24 -8.87 -11.84 2.54
CA SER A 24 -9.81 -11.39 3.57
C SER A 24 -9.50 -11.82 5.01
N HIS A 25 -8.38 -12.50 5.26
CA HIS A 25 -7.96 -12.86 6.61
C HIS A 25 -7.40 -11.66 7.37
N ASN A 26 -7.65 -11.66 8.68
CA ASN A 26 -6.99 -10.74 9.59
C ASN A 26 -5.52 -11.15 9.75
N ALA A 27 -4.62 -10.16 9.83
CA ALA A 27 -3.21 -10.39 10.12
C ALA A 27 -2.74 -9.38 11.17
N GLU A 28 -1.81 -9.78 12.03
CA GLU A 28 -1.18 -8.88 13.00
C GLU A 28 -0.46 -7.72 12.30
N ARG A 29 0.04 -7.98 11.09
CA ARG A 29 0.74 -6.99 10.26
C ARG A 29 0.26 -7.06 8.82
N LEU A 30 -0.18 -5.92 8.31
CA LEU A 30 -0.54 -5.72 6.91
C LEU A 30 0.43 -4.73 6.27
N LEU A 31 0.79 -4.98 5.02
CA LEU A 31 1.60 -4.13 4.17
C LEU A 31 0.67 -3.26 3.33
N ILE A 32 0.97 -1.97 3.24
CA ILE A 32 0.26 -1.08 2.32
C ILE A 32 0.99 -1.13 0.98
N VAL A 33 0.29 -1.61 -0.04
CA VAL A 33 0.82 -1.81 -1.41
C VAL A 33 -0.12 -1.18 -2.42
N ARG A 34 0.37 -0.95 -3.63
CA ARG A 34 -0.44 -0.48 -4.76
C ARG A 34 -0.94 -1.67 -5.58
N HIS A 35 -2.26 -1.82 -5.69
CA HIS A 35 -2.87 -2.80 -6.56
C HIS A 35 -2.77 -2.34 -8.02
N ILE A 36 -2.11 -3.11 -8.88
CA ILE A 36 -1.72 -2.68 -10.22
C ILE A 36 -2.93 -2.39 -11.11
N GLU A 37 -3.96 -3.22 -11.08
CA GLU A 37 -5.14 -3.04 -11.95
C GLU A 37 -5.87 -1.73 -11.62
N SER A 38 -6.14 -1.49 -10.34
CA SER A 38 -6.90 -0.31 -9.89
C SER A 38 -6.05 0.96 -9.73
N GLN A 39 -4.73 0.79 -9.65
CA GLN A 39 -3.79 1.84 -9.22
C GLN A 39 -4.10 2.42 -7.83
N MET A 40 -4.88 1.73 -6.98
CA MET A 40 -5.23 2.18 -5.63
C MET A 40 -4.40 1.47 -4.56
N MET A 41 -4.36 2.04 -3.36
CA MET A 41 -3.68 1.44 -2.21
C MET A 41 -4.57 0.36 -1.57
N VAL A 42 -3.95 -0.73 -1.10
CA VAL A 42 -4.63 -1.83 -0.40
C VAL A 42 -3.76 -2.37 0.76
N HIS A 43 -4.39 -3.04 1.71
CA HIS A 43 -3.71 -3.75 2.80
C HIS A 43 -3.53 -5.22 2.43
N LEU A 44 -2.31 -5.74 2.51
CA LEU A 44 -1.99 -7.12 2.14
C LEU A 44 -1.24 -7.84 3.26
N CYS A 45 -1.56 -9.12 3.51
CA CYS A 45 -0.74 -9.93 4.39
C CYS A 45 0.57 -10.34 3.70
N LEU A 46 1.53 -10.79 4.50
CA LEU A 46 2.85 -11.17 3.99
C LEU A 46 2.77 -12.35 3.02
N GLU A 47 1.92 -13.35 3.29
CA GLU A 47 1.80 -14.50 2.39
C GLU A 47 1.27 -14.09 1.02
N CYS A 48 0.18 -13.32 0.98
CA CYS A 48 -0.38 -12.83 -0.30
C CYS A 48 0.58 -11.90 -1.05
N MET A 49 1.46 -11.19 -0.34
CA MET A 49 2.45 -10.31 -1.00
C MET A 49 3.47 -11.12 -1.79
N VAL A 50 3.83 -12.30 -1.28
CA VAL A 50 4.76 -13.21 -1.94
C VAL A 50 4.05 -14.02 -3.03
N GLU A 51 2.90 -14.60 -2.73
CA GLU A 51 2.17 -15.48 -3.65
C GLU A 51 1.52 -14.74 -4.83
N CYS A 52 1.13 -13.48 -4.63
CA CYS A 52 0.47 -12.66 -5.65
C CYS A 52 1.31 -11.43 -6.02
N SER A 53 2.64 -11.52 -5.96
CA SER A 53 3.53 -10.37 -6.16
C SER A 53 3.34 -9.64 -7.48
N ASP A 54 2.85 -10.34 -8.50
CA ASP A 54 2.65 -9.79 -9.85
C ASP A 54 1.45 -8.83 -9.94
N ASP A 55 0.56 -8.83 -8.95
CA ASP A 55 -0.63 -7.98 -8.89
C ASP A 55 -0.42 -6.71 -8.04
N TYR A 56 0.69 -6.63 -7.30
CA TYR A 56 0.92 -5.59 -6.29
C TYR A 56 2.33 -4.99 -6.37
N LEU A 57 2.43 -3.69 -6.07
CA LEU A 57 3.70 -2.97 -6.02
C LEU A 57 3.93 -2.33 -4.64
N LEU A 58 5.16 -2.42 -4.14
CA LEU A 58 5.60 -1.56 -3.06
C LEU A 58 5.79 -0.15 -3.61
N ASP A 59 4.90 0.76 -3.21
CA ASP A 59 4.97 2.15 -3.66
C ASP A 59 6.08 2.91 -2.93
N ASN A 60 7.30 2.78 -3.45
CA ASN A 60 8.48 3.51 -3.03
C ASN A 60 8.75 4.75 -3.90
N THR A 61 7.74 5.27 -4.61
CA THR A 61 7.94 6.37 -5.56
C THR A 61 8.12 7.74 -4.89
N ARG A 62 7.92 7.85 -3.57
CA ARG A 62 8.21 9.08 -2.84
C ARG A 62 9.71 9.36 -2.84
N PRO A 63 10.14 10.57 -3.26
CA PRO A 63 11.53 10.95 -3.16
C PRO A 63 12.01 10.86 -1.71
N TRP A 64 13.12 10.17 -1.48
CA TRP A 64 13.78 10.20 -0.18
C TRP A 64 14.33 11.61 0.05
N LEU A 65 13.70 12.35 0.96
CA LEU A 65 14.08 13.74 1.27
C LEU A 65 15.29 13.83 2.22
N GLY A 66 15.96 12.71 2.50
CA GLY A 66 17.06 12.64 3.46
C GLY A 66 16.59 12.76 4.92
N PRO A 67 17.54 12.82 5.87
CA PRO A 67 17.26 13.09 7.27
C PRO A 67 16.52 14.43 7.42
N GLN A 68 15.26 14.38 7.82
CA GLN A 68 14.52 15.58 8.18
C GLN A 68 15.12 16.09 9.49
N LYS A 69 15.76 17.26 9.48
CA LYS A 69 16.10 17.95 10.73
C LYS A 69 14.77 18.19 11.45
N LYS A 70 14.57 17.52 12.60
CA LYS A 70 13.47 17.87 13.50
C LYS A 70 13.65 19.35 13.89
N PRO A 71 12.56 20.14 13.93
CA PRO A 71 12.60 21.45 14.55
C PRO A 71 12.95 21.33 16.04
#